data_AF-W7C6D9-F1
#
_entry.id   AF-W7C6D9-F1
#
_cell.length_a   1.000
_cell.length_b   1.000
_cell.length_c   1.000
_cell.angle_alpha   90.00
_cell.angle_beta   90.00
_cell.angle_gamma   90.00
#
_symmetry.space_group_name_H-M   'P 1'
#
loop_
_entity.id
_entity.type
_entity.pdbx_description
1 polymer ?
#
loop_
_entity_poly.entity_id
_entity_poly.type
_entity_poly.pdbx_seq_one_letter_code
_entity_poly.pdbx_strand_id
1 'polypeptide(L)' 'MDGLKTGYTDQAGYCLVGTAVQNGERVISITLGSETDDKRTTDAKKMMELGFSK' A
#
# COMPACT_ATOMS: atom_id res chain seq x y z
N MET A 1 0.88 -2.60 9.95
CA MET A 1 1.12 -1.47 9.03
C MET A 1 1.09 -0.21 9.87
N ASP A 2 2.21 0.49 9.99
CA ASP A 2 2.30 1.77 10.72
C ASP A 2 1.82 2.95 9.85
N GLY A 3 1.58 2.71 8.55
CA GLY A 3 0.88 3.61 7.63
C GLY A 3 1.75 4.77 7.14
N LEU A 4 1.42 5.33 5.96
CA LEU A 4 2.09 6.55 5.48
C LEU A 4 1.10 7.59 4.93
N LYS A 5 0.37 7.29 3.85
CA LYS A 5 -0.58 8.25 3.26
C LYS A 5 -1.54 7.61 2.27
N THR A 6 -2.76 8.13 2.21
CA THR A 6 -3.72 7.90 1.11
C THR A 6 -3.85 9.15 0.24
N GLY A 7 -4.16 9.00 -1.04
CA GLY A 7 -4.41 10.10 -1.96
C GLY A 7 -5.48 9.76 -2.97
N TYR A 8 -6.22 10.77 -3.41
CA TYR A 8 -7.20 10.64 -4.47
C TYR A 8 -7.34 11.96 -5.22
N THR A 9 -7.37 11.87 -6.55
CA THR A 9 -7.89 12.90 -7.47
C THR A 9 -8.52 12.18 -8.66
N ASP A 10 -9.42 12.83 -9.39
CA ASP A 10 -10.03 12.24 -10.59
C ASP A 10 -9.01 11.80 -11.64
N GLN A 11 -7.87 12.50 -11.74
CA GLN A 11 -6.81 12.18 -12.69
C GLN A 11 -5.87 11.08 -12.20
N ALA A 12 -5.60 11.01 -10.89
CA ALA A 12 -4.62 10.07 -10.33
C ALA A 12 -5.23 8.74 -9.88
N GLY A 13 -6.57 8.65 -9.78
CA GLY A 13 -7.25 7.53 -9.15
C GLY A 13 -6.93 7.43 -7.65
N TYR A 14 -7.15 6.25 -7.06
CA TYR A 14 -6.91 5.99 -5.66
C TYR A 14 -5.48 5.51 -5.41
N CYS A 15 -4.74 6.25 -4.58
CA CYS A 15 -3.35 5.99 -4.24
C CYS A 15 -3.19 5.68 -2.75
N LEU A 16 -2.24 4.81 -2.41
CA LEU A 16 -1.86 4.49 -1.04
C LEU A 16 -0.36 4.20 -0.96
N VAL A 17 0.28 4.80 0.04
CA VAL A 17 1.59 4.38 0.51
C VAL A 17 1.43 3.82 1.91
N GLY A 18 1.85 2.57 2.07
CA GLY A 18 1.82 1.84 3.33
C GLY A 18 3.23 1.41 3.71
N THR A 19 3.49 1.37 5.02
CA THR A 19 4.73 0.84 5.54
C THR A 19 4.46 -0.05 6.74
N ALA A 20 5.37 -0.98 7.00
CA ALA A 20 5.33 -1.83 8.17
C ALA A 20 6.76 -2.29 8.51
N VAL A 21 6.97 -2.64 9.77
CA VAL A 21 8.19 -3.31 10.23
C VAL A 21 7.81 -4.68 10.79
N GLN A 22 8.53 -5.71 10.38
CA GLN A 22 8.40 -7.07 10.92
C GLN A 22 9.80 -7.66 11.07
N ASN A 23 10.11 -8.24 12.23
CA ASN A 23 11.41 -8.88 12.51
C ASN A 23 12.65 -7.98 12.25
N GLY A 24 12.51 -6.66 12.40
CA GLY A 24 13.58 -5.69 12.13
C GLY A 24 13.72 -5.27 10.67
N GLU A 25 12.94 -5.85 9.76
CA GLU A 25 12.88 -5.46 8.35
C GLU A 25 11.71 -4.50 8.09
N ARG A 26 11.96 -3.43 7.32
CA ARG A 26 10.92 -2.49 6.87
C ARG A 26 10.54 -2.76 5.43
N VAL A 27 9.24 -2.94 5.19
CA VAL A 27 8.67 -3.00 3.85
C VAL A 27 7.84 -1.74 3.60
N ILE A 28 7.89 -1.26 2.36
CA ILE A 28 7.11 -0.13 1.86
C ILE A 28 6.31 -0.63 0.66
N SER A 29 4.98 -0.51 0.71
CA SER A 29 4.09 -0.80 -0.41
C SER A 29 3.50 0.49 -0.97
N ILE A 30 3.49 0.60 -2.30
CA ILE A 30 2.98 1.75 -3.02
C ILE A 30 1.97 1.24 -4.05
N THR A 31 0.75 1.75 -3.97
CA THR A 31 -0.31 1.51 -4.95
C THR A 31 -0.74 2.84 -5.54
N LEU A 32 -0.75 2.94 -6.87
CA LEU A 32 -1.08 4.14 -7.62
C LEU A 32 -2.21 3.81 -8.60
N GLY A 33 -3.11 4.76 -8.86
CA GLY A 33 -4.11 4.61 -9.93
C GLY A 33 -5.11 3.48 -9.73
N SER A 34 -5.41 3.08 -8.48
CA SER A 34 -6.48 2.10 -8.26
C SER A 34 -7.83 2.70 -8.63
N GLU A 35 -8.70 1.86 -9.18
CA GLU A 35 -10.06 2.24 -9.59
C GLU A 35 -10.97 2.52 -8.39
N THR A 36 -10.71 1.86 -7.27
CA THR A 36 -11.49 2.00 -6.03
C THR A 36 -10.61 2.08 -4.79
N ASP A 37 -11.16 2.64 -3.72
CA ASP A 37 -10.52 2.72 -2.41
C ASP A 37 -10.18 1.33 -1.83
N ASP A 38 -11.12 0.39 -1.96
CA ASP A 38 -10.94 -0.99 -1.48
C ASP A 38 -9.85 -1.73 -2.25
N LYS A 39 -9.79 -1.52 -3.57
CA LYS A 39 -8.78 -2.15 -4.43
C LYS A 39 -7.38 -1.69 -4.03
N ARG A 40 -7.18 -0.38 -3.82
CA ARG A 40 -5.87 0.14 -3.38
C ARG A 40 -5.41 -0.51 -2.08
N THR A 41 -6.34 -0.73 -1.16
CA THR A 41 -6.05 -1.24 0.18
C THR A 41 -5.76 -2.73 0.14
N THR A 42 -6.51 -3.48 -0.65
CA THR A 42 -6.32 -4.92 -0.86
C THR A 42 -4.98 -5.20 -1.54
N ASP A 43 -4.68 -4.47 -2.62
CA ASP A 43 -3.42 -4.61 -3.37
C ASP A 43 -2.22 -4.23 -2.50
N ALA A 44 -2.30 -3.13 -1.74
CA ALA A 44 -1.23 -2.72 -0.84
C ALA A 44 -0.95 -3.72 0.29
N LYS A 45 -1.97 -4.39 0.84
CA LYS A 45 -1.83 -5.46 1.83
C LYS A 45 -1.16 -6.68 1.22
N LYS A 46 -1.62 -7.13 0.05
CA LYS A 46 -1.04 -8.27 -0.66
C LYS A 46 0.44 -8.03 -0.99
N MET A 47 0.79 -6.83 -1.47
CA MET A 47 2.19 -6.45 -1.73
C MET A 47 3.04 -6.44 -0.46
N MET A 48 2.48 -5.99 0.66
CA MET A 48 3.16 -6.00 1.96
C MET A 48 3.45 -7.43 2.43
N GLU A 49 2.45 -8.31 2.36
CA GLU A 49 2.59 -9.74 2.70
C GLU A 49 3.64 -10.42 1.83
N LEU A 50 3.63 -10.15 0.51
CA LEU A 50 4.66 -10.64 -0.42
C LEU A 50 6.06 -10.10 -0.10
N GLY A 51 6.16 -8.87 0.42
CA GLY A 51 7.42 -8.28 0.83
C GLY A 51 8.03 -8.99 2.04
N PHE A 52 7.22 -9.36 3.03
CA PHE A 52 7.67 -10.08 4.23
C PHE A 52 7.80 -11.60 4.04
N SER A 53 7.29 -12.17 2.96
CA SER A 53 7.42 -13.60 2.66
C SER A 53 8.70 -13.96 1.90
N LYS A 54 9.64 -13.02 1.75
CA LYS A 54 10.94 -13.23 1.09
C LYS A 54 12.03 -13.69 2.06
#